data_AF-A0A6L2PAH8-F1
#
_entry.id   AF-A0A6L2PAH8-F1
#
_cell.length_a   1.000
_cell.length_b   1.000
_cell.length_c   1.000
_cell.angle_alpha   90.00
_cell.angle_beta   90.00
_cell.angle_gamma   90.00
#
_symmetry.space_group_name_H-M   'P 1'
#
loop_
_entity.id
_entity.type
_entity.pdbx_description
1 polymer ?
#
loop_
_entity_poly.entity_id
_entity_poly.type
_entity_poly.pdbx_seq_one_letter_code
_entity_poly.pdbx_strand_id
1 'polypeptide(L)'
;MTVIGISSLTPFQARLKQMGRFILRWPHWVGRNLYDLWSDPWPVSDAWGKMSTHKKKTRKLRGHVSHGHGRIGKHRKHPGGRGNAGGMHHHRINFDKYHPGYFGKLGMRNYHLRRNSKWCPTINLDKLWTLVSEQTRLKYKDHSDGKAPVIDIVKAGYYKVLGKGRLPKQPVIVKAKFFSKRAENKIKEVGGCCVLQA
;
A
#
# COMPACT_ATOMS: atom_id res chain seq x y z
N MET A 1 62.46 -6.27 13.96
CA MET A 1 62.27 -4.84 14.22
C MET A 1 60.79 -4.55 13.95
N THR A 2 59.98 -4.50 15.03
CA THR A 2 59.16 -3.33 15.46
C THR A 2 57.96 -3.03 14.55
N VAL A 3 56.68 -2.91 14.95
CA VAL A 3 55.91 -2.98 16.21
C VAL A 3 54.43 -3.25 15.82
N ILE A 4 53.68 -3.81 16.76
CA ILE A 4 52.23 -4.13 16.85
C ILE A 4 51.30 -2.91 16.71
N GLY A 5 50.04 -3.09 16.27
CA GLY A 5 48.94 -2.20 16.71
C GLY A 5 47.65 -2.19 15.89
N ILE A 6 46.62 -2.88 16.39
CA ILE A 6 45.21 -2.84 15.95
C ILE A 6 44.49 -1.64 16.59
N SER A 7 43.67 -0.89 15.84
CA SER A 7 42.43 -0.29 16.38
C SER A 7 41.42 0.14 15.29
N SER A 8 40.33 -0.62 15.23
CA SER A 8 38.94 -0.24 14.89
C SER A 8 38.66 1.16 14.30
N LEU A 9 38.35 1.20 13.01
CA LEU A 9 37.53 2.25 12.41
C LEU A 9 36.06 1.80 12.48
N THR A 10 35.25 2.55 13.24
CA THR A 10 33.80 2.38 13.32
C THR A 10 33.14 2.80 11.99
N PRO A 11 31.98 2.24 11.62
CA PRO A 11 31.34 2.44 10.30
C PRO A 11 30.67 3.82 10.13
N PHE A 12 31.14 4.85 10.85
CA PHE A 12 30.55 6.18 10.87
C PHE A 12 31.36 7.22 10.07
N GLN A 13 32.66 7.00 9.83
CA GLN A 13 33.52 7.99 9.16
C GLN A 13 33.72 7.77 7.65
N ALA A 14 33.33 6.62 7.09
CA ALA A 14 33.51 6.35 5.66
C ALA A 14 32.41 6.94 4.75
N ARG A 15 31.32 7.48 5.31
CA ARG A 15 30.13 7.92 4.54
C ARG A 15 30.05 9.43 4.26
N LEU A 16 31.10 10.20 4.59
CA LEU A 16 31.12 11.66 4.41
C LEU A 16 31.95 12.15 3.22
N LYS A 17 32.63 11.27 2.47
CA LYS A 17 33.43 11.67 1.29
C LYS A 17 32.75 11.49 -0.08
N GLN A 18 31.49 11.04 -0.13
CA GLN A 18 30.80 10.78 -1.41
C GLN A 18 29.44 11.49 -1.57
N MET A 19 29.13 12.45 -0.70
CA MET A 19 27.95 13.33 -0.85
C MET A 19 28.36 14.82 -0.98
N GLY A 20 29.58 15.07 -1.46
CA GLY A 20 30.12 16.41 -1.70
C GLY A 20 30.11 16.80 -3.18
N ARG A 21 28.97 16.70 -3.86
CA ARG A 21 28.74 17.35 -5.17
C ARG A 21 27.24 17.46 -5.40
N PHE A 22 26.79 18.67 -5.74
CA PHE A 22 25.40 19.11 -5.94
C PHE A 22 24.61 19.60 -4.72
N ILE A 23 25.17 20.53 -3.95
CA ILE A 23 24.36 21.55 -3.26
C ILE A 23 25.03 22.89 -3.48
N LEU A 24 24.67 23.58 -4.57
CA LEU A 24 24.84 25.02 -4.73
C LEU A 24 23.75 25.54 -5.67
N ARG A 25 22.53 25.65 -5.15
CA ARG A 25 21.56 26.70 -5.53
C ARG A 25 20.43 26.71 -4.50
N TRP A 26 19.91 27.91 -4.23
CA TRP A 26 18.79 28.29 -3.34
C TRP A 26 19.19 28.93 -2.00
N PRO A 27 19.17 30.28 -1.91
CA PRO A 27 19.38 31.01 -0.67
C PRO A 27 18.03 31.24 0.01
N HIS A 28 17.67 30.46 1.04
CA HIS A 28 16.68 30.93 2.04
C HIS A 28 16.80 30.31 3.44
N TRP A 29 17.95 29.74 3.81
CA TRP A 29 18.11 29.16 5.15
C TRP A 29 19.42 29.58 5.79
N VAL A 30 19.52 30.87 6.10
CA VAL A 30 20.48 31.35 7.11
C VAL A 30 19.66 31.67 8.35
N GLY A 31 19.83 30.88 9.40
CA GLY A 31 19.31 31.19 10.75
C GLY A 31 18.25 30.25 11.33
N ARG A 32 18.46 28.92 11.36
CA ARG A 32 17.70 28.05 12.28
C ARG A 32 18.61 27.28 13.22
N ASN A 33 18.23 27.27 14.50
CA ASN A 33 18.93 26.64 15.60
C ASN A 33 18.67 25.12 15.58
N LEU A 34 19.64 24.32 16.01
CA LEU A 34 19.61 22.85 15.97
C LEU A 34 18.47 22.26 16.84
N TYR A 35 17.97 23.03 17.81
CA TYR A 35 16.84 22.65 18.67
C TYR A 35 15.47 22.71 17.97
N ASP A 36 15.34 23.46 16.87
CA ASP A 36 14.07 23.56 16.12
C ASP A 36 13.83 22.34 15.21
N LEU A 37 14.86 21.52 14.98
CA LEU A 37 14.80 20.33 14.10
C LEU A 37 14.29 19.05 14.78
N TRP A 38 14.12 19.07 16.11
CA TRP A 38 13.77 17.86 16.88
C TRP A 38 12.34 17.87 17.45
N SER A 39 11.63 18.99 17.32
CA SER A 39 10.25 19.17 17.81
C SER A 39 9.18 19.14 16.71
N ASP A 40 9.57 18.87 15.47
CA ASP A 40 8.63 18.71 14.36
C ASP A 40 8.12 17.27 14.30
N PRO A 41 6.85 16.97 14.65
CA PRO A 41 6.25 15.70 14.31
C PRO A 41 6.26 15.56 12.78
N TRP A 42 6.89 14.47 12.31
CA TRP A 42 6.93 14.04 10.91
C TRP A 42 5.60 14.28 10.18
N PRO A 43 5.62 14.64 8.89
CA PRO A 43 4.44 15.09 8.16
C PRO A 43 3.49 13.91 7.92
N VAL A 44 2.58 13.67 8.85
CA VAL A 44 1.44 12.80 8.63
C VAL A 44 0.45 13.56 7.74
N SER A 45 0.68 13.47 6.42
CA SER A 45 -0.34 13.59 5.36
C SER A 45 -1.58 14.47 5.64
N ASP A 46 -1.42 15.76 5.91
CA ASP A 46 -2.52 16.75 6.01
C ASP A 46 -2.81 17.46 4.66
N ALA A 47 -2.45 16.82 3.54
CA ALA A 47 -2.52 17.41 2.19
C ALA A 47 -3.86 17.18 1.45
N TRP A 48 -4.93 16.76 2.15
CA TRP A 48 -6.28 16.69 1.58
C TRP A 48 -7.19 17.71 2.25
N GLY A 49 -7.39 18.86 1.59
CA GLY A 49 -8.66 19.60 1.72
C GLY A 49 -8.65 21.01 2.30
N LYS A 50 -7.52 21.68 2.51
CA LYS A 50 -7.54 23.14 2.80
C LYS A 50 -7.63 23.93 1.49
N MET A 51 -8.83 24.00 0.91
CA MET A 51 -9.11 24.91 -0.21
C MET A 51 -8.74 26.35 0.20
N SER A 52 -7.92 27.02 -0.61
CA SER A 52 -7.51 28.40 -0.34
C SER A 52 -8.75 29.28 -0.13
N THR A 53 -8.71 30.12 0.90
CA THR A 53 -9.88 30.88 1.38
C THR A 53 -10.55 31.71 0.30
N HIS A 54 -9.79 32.15 -0.71
CA HIS A 54 -10.28 32.89 -1.88
C HIS A 54 -11.24 32.07 -2.77
N LYS A 55 -11.01 30.76 -2.94
CA LYS A 55 -11.81 29.90 -3.83
C LYS A 55 -13.10 29.36 -3.18
N LYS A 56 -13.31 29.62 -1.88
CA LYS A 56 -14.50 29.14 -1.16
C LYS A 56 -15.76 29.82 -1.68
N LYS A 57 -16.82 29.03 -1.93
CA LYS A 57 -18.16 29.51 -2.35
C LYS A 57 -18.68 30.65 -1.47
N THR A 58 -18.38 30.62 -0.18
CA THR A 58 -18.76 31.64 0.80
C THR A 58 -18.33 33.05 0.41
N ARG A 59 -17.20 33.22 -0.30
CA ARG A 59 -16.73 34.54 -0.74
C ARG A 59 -17.68 35.21 -1.73
N LYS A 60 -18.21 34.42 -2.68
CA LYS A 60 -19.16 34.90 -3.70
C LYS A 60 -20.57 35.15 -3.12
N LEU A 61 -20.89 34.57 -1.96
CA LEU A 61 -22.21 34.65 -1.35
C LEU A 61 -22.37 35.82 -0.35
N ARG A 62 -21.33 36.63 -0.13
CA ARG A 62 -21.44 37.84 0.70
C ARG A 62 -22.39 38.84 0.05
N GLY A 63 -23.27 39.46 0.83
CA GLY A 63 -24.34 40.35 0.33
C GLY A 63 -25.63 39.61 -0.05
N HIS A 64 -25.61 38.28 -0.17
CA HIS A 64 -26.83 37.50 -0.35
C HIS A 64 -27.49 37.18 1.01
N VAL A 65 -28.82 37.36 1.07
CA VAL A 65 -29.61 37.28 2.32
C VAL A 65 -29.52 35.91 3.03
N SER A 66 -29.52 34.78 2.29
CA SER A 66 -29.62 33.44 2.90
C SER A 66 -28.44 32.50 2.60
N HIS A 67 -27.35 33.00 2.01
CA HIS A 67 -26.16 32.22 1.68
C HIS A 67 -26.44 30.91 0.91
N GLY A 68 -27.50 30.87 0.10
CA GLY A 68 -27.87 29.71 -0.71
C GLY A 68 -28.71 28.63 0.00
N HIS A 69 -29.27 28.92 1.16
CA HIS A 69 -30.14 28.00 1.91
C HIS A 69 -31.65 28.28 1.74
N GLY A 70 -32.03 29.05 0.72
CA GLY A 70 -33.43 29.44 0.45
C GLY A 70 -33.96 30.49 1.43
N ARG A 71 -35.10 31.14 1.11
CA ARG A 71 -35.74 32.15 1.99
C ARG A 71 -36.69 31.52 3.02
N ILE A 72 -37.43 30.48 2.62
CA ILE A 72 -38.50 29.87 3.43
C ILE A 72 -37.97 28.73 4.32
N GLY A 73 -37.41 27.67 3.72
CA GLY A 73 -36.95 26.49 4.45
C GLY A 73 -35.79 26.75 5.43
N LYS A 74 -34.86 27.65 5.05
CA LYS A 74 -33.68 28.10 5.81
C LYS A 74 -32.76 26.97 6.27
N HIS A 75 -31.51 27.33 6.62
CA HIS A 75 -30.60 26.39 7.25
C HIS A 75 -30.93 26.24 8.73
N ARG A 76 -31.34 25.03 9.14
CA ARG A 76 -31.61 24.67 10.54
C ARG A 76 -30.61 23.61 11.02
N LYS A 77 -30.49 23.42 12.33
CA LYS A 77 -29.41 22.60 12.92
C LYS A 77 -29.47 21.12 12.53
N HIS A 78 -30.59 20.42 12.77
CA HIS A 78 -30.74 18.99 12.45
C HIS A 78 -32.21 18.64 12.11
N PRO A 79 -32.66 18.80 10.86
CA PRO A 79 -34.07 18.62 10.51
C PRO A 79 -34.55 17.15 10.57
N GLY A 80 -33.65 16.18 10.36
CA GLY A 80 -33.99 14.76 10.31
C GLY A 80 -33.37 13.91 11.42
N GLY A 81 -32.85 14.55 12.47
CA GLY A 81 -32.03 13.91 13.50
C GLY A 81 -30.51 14.05 13.23
N ARG A 82 -29.71 13.48 14.14
CA ARG A 82 -28.24 13.49 14.04
C ARG A 82 -27.74 12.11 13.58
N GLY A 83 -26.70 12.11 12.73
CA GLY A 83 -26.12 10.86 12.23
C GLY A 83 -27.12 10.04 11.42
N ASN A 84 -27.10 8.72 11.61
CA ASN A 84 -27.95 7.75 10.90
C ASN A 84 -29.31 7.49 11.61
N ALA A 85 -29.82 8.47 12.36
CA ALA A 85 -31.12 8.37 13.01
C ALA A 85 -32.26 8.19 12.00
N GLY A 86 -33.32 7.48 12.38
CA GLY A 86 -34.52 7.32 11.55
C GLY A 86 -34.35 6.37 10.35
N GLY A 87 -33.28 5.59 10.29
CA GLY A 87 -33.00 4.73 9.12
C GLY A 87 -34.01 3.60 8.86
N MET A 88 -34.88 3.25 9.82
CA MET A 88 -36.04 2.37 9.59
C MET A 88 -37.38 3.12 9.56
N HIS A 89 -37.37 4.43 9.81
CA HIS A 89 -38.55 5.27 9.93
C HIS A 89 -38.55 6.33 8.81
N HIS A 90 -38.38 7.61 9.15
CA HIS A 90 -38.47 8.73 8.21
C HIS A 90 -37.30 8.85 7.22
N HIS A 91 -36.19 8.13 7.43
CA HIS A 91 -35.09 8.00 6.48
C HIS A 91 -35.00 6.61 5.84
N ARG A 92 -36.02 5.77 6.02
CA ARG A 92 -36.06 4.39 5.49
C ARG A 92 -35.80 4.31 4.00
N ILE A 93 -36.41 5.20 3.22
CA ILE A 93 -36.26 5.24 1.75
C ILE A 93 -34.79 5.34 1.33
N ASN A 94 -33.97 6.08 2.07
CA ASN A 94 -32.55 6.22 1.76
C ASN A 94 -31.78 4.92 2.02
N PHE A 95 -32.06 4.24 3.13
CA PHE A 95 -31.39 2.99 3.49
C PHE A 95 -31.82 1.84 2.59
N ASP A 96 -33.12 1.70 2.30
CA ASP A 96 -33.63 0.65 1.42
C ASP A 96 -33.09 0.80 -0.01
N LYS A 97 -32.92 2.04 -0.48
CA LYS A 97 -32.46 2.31 -1.85
C LYS A 97 -30.96 2.15 -2.02
N TYR A 98 -30.15 2.73 -1.11
CA TYR A 98 -28.69 2.82 -1.31
C TYR A 98 -27.88 1.85 -0.45
N HIS A 99 -28.45 1.37 0.65
CA HIS A 99 -27.76 0.52 1.62
C HIS A 99 -28.61 -0.70 2.03
N PRO A 100 -29.06 -1.53 1.06
CA PRO A 100 -29.79 -2.74 1.39
C PRO A 100 -28.90 -3.68 2.23
N GLY A 101 -29.46 -4.24 3.30
CA GLY A 101 -28.72 -5.10 4.24
C GLY A 101 -27.94 -4.36 5.33
N TYR A 102 -28.08 -3.04 5.45
CA TYR A 102 -27.51 -2.28 6.58
C TYR A 102 -28.09 -2.74 7.92
N PHE A 103 -29.40 -3.00 7.96
CA PHE A 103 -30.07 -3.56 9.14
C PHE A 103 -30.11 -5.09 9.07
N GLY A 104 -29.75 -5.74 10.19
CA GLY A 104 -29.74 -7.19 10.31
C GLY A 104 -28.47 -7.71 11.00
N LYS A 105 -28.45 -9.03 11.24
CA LYS A 105 -27.26 -9.75 11.73
C LYS A 105 -26.85 -10.77 10.68
N LEU A 106 -25.56 -10.84 10.36
CA LEU A 106 -25.00 -11.78 9.39
C LEU A 106 -23.76 -12.48 9.97
N GLY A 107 -23.65 -13.79 9.72
CA GLY A 107 -22.46 -14.60 10.05
C GLY A 107 -22.21 -14.87 11.53
N MET A 108 -21.06 -15.47 11.83
CA MET A 108 -20.62 -15.81 13.17
C MET A 108 -19.59 -14.80 13.71
N ARG A 109 -19.67 -14.46 15.00
CA ARG A 109 -18.72 -13.55 15.66
C ARG A 109 -17.38 -14.25 15.91
N ASN A 110 -16.29 -13.68 15.39
CA ASN A 110 -14.92 -14.11 15.69
C ASN A 110 -14.34 -13.24 16.81
N TYR A 111 -14.15 -13.80 17.99
CA TYR A 111 -13.52 -13.12 19.13
C TYR A 111 -12.00 -13.05 18.96
N HIS A 112 -11.40 -11.92 19.36
CA HIS A 112 -9.95 -11.69 19.31
C HIS A 112 -9.32 -12.07 17.96
N LEU A 113 -9.82 -11.48 16.88
CA LEU A 113 -9.33 -11.73 15.53
C LEU A 113 -7.85 -11.32 15.38
N ARG A 114 -6.94 -12.30 15.35
CA ARG A 114 -5.51 -12.10 15.04
C ARG A 114 -5.30 -12.03 13.54
N ARG A 115 -5.15 -10.81 13.00
CA ARG A 115 -4.94 -10.58 11.56
C ARG A 115 -3.66 -11.24 11.02
N ASN A 116 -2.60 -11.30 11.82
CA ASN A 116 -1.32 -11.89 11.41
C ASN A 116 -1.42 -13.40 11.16
N SER A 117 -2.26 -14.11 11.93
CA SER A 117 -2.48 -15.56 11.74
C SER A 117 -3.28 -15.85 10.46
N LYS A 118 -4.24 -14.98 10.12
CA LYS A 118 -5.03 -15.09 8.88
C LYS A 118 -4.38 -14.39 7.69
N TRP A 119 -3.16 -13.88 7.84
CA TRP A 119 -2.46 -13.18 6.78
C TRP A 119 -2.10 -14.17 5.68
N CYS A 120 -2.72 -14.00 4.50
CA CYS A 120 -2.46 -14.84 3.34
C CYS A 120 -2.55 -14.01 2.05
N PRO A 121 -1.57 -13.13 1.81
CA PRO A 121 -1.47 -12.37 0.57
C PRO A 121 -1.30 -13.33 -0.62
N THR A 122 -2.01 -13.05 -1.70
CA THR A 122 -2.07 -13.92 -2.88
C THR A 122 -1.40 -13.28 -4.08
N ILE A 123 -0.74 -14.09 -4.90
CA ILE A 123 -0.17 -13.71 -6.19
C ILE A 123 -0.73 -14.61 -7.30
N ASN A 124 -0.91 -14.06 -8.49
CA ASN A 124 -1.36 -14.80 -9.67
C ASN A 124 -0.16 -15.15 -10.57
N LEU A 125 -0.32 -16.13 -11.46
CA LEU A 125 0.75 -16.60 -12.35
C LEU A 125 1.28 -15.52 -13.32
N ASP A 126 0.40 -14.62 -13.77
CA ASP A 126 0.75 -13.50 -14.65
C ASP A 126 1.85 -12.59 -14.06
N LYS A 127 1.86 -12.42 -12.74
CA LYS A 127 2.78 -11.53 -12.02
C LYS A 127 4.02 -12.22 -11.45
N LEU A 128 4.15 -13.54 -11.61
CA LEU A 128 5.30 -14.28 -11.06
C LEU A 128 6.64 -13.76 -11.63
N TRP A 129 6.68 -13.47 -12.93
CA TRP A 129 7.90 -12.96 -13.59
C TRP A 129 8.22 -11.50 -13.26
N THR A 130 7.31 -10.76 -12.62
CA THR A 130 7.59 -9.40 -12.13
C THR A 130 8.42 -9.41 -10.84
N LEU A 131 8.44 -10.53 -10.11
CA LEU A 131 9.27 -10.68 -8.91
C LEU A 131 10.76 -10.88 -9.23
N VAL A 132 11.07 -11.15 -10.49
CA VAL A 132 12.42 -11.43 -10.99
C VAL A 132 12.84 -10.28 -11.90
N SER A 133 14.11 -9.87 -11.84
CA SER A 133 14.64 -8.86 -12.76
C SER A 133 14.67 -9.39 -14.21
N GLU A 134 14.45 -8.52 -15.18
CA GLU A 134 14.43 -8.90 -16.60
C GLU A 134 15.75 -9.53 -17.06
N GLN A 135 16.88 -9.05 -16.52
CA GLN A 135 18.21 -9.60 -16.77
C GLN A 135 18.29 -11.09 -16.39
N THR A 136 17.75 -11.45 -15.23
CA THR A 136 17.73 -12.83 -14.75
C THR A 136 16.83 -13.70 -15.62
N ARG A 137 15.68 -13.17 -16.04
CA ARG A 137 14.75 -13.87 -16.93
C ARG A 137 15.37 -14.20 -18.29
N LEU A 138 16.05 -13.23 -18.91
CA LEU A 138 16.73 -13.42 -20.20
C LEU A 138 17.89 -14.41 -20.08
N LYS A 139 18.69 -14.32 -19.01
CA LYS A 139 19.77 -15.27 -18.75
C LYS A 139 19.27 -16.72 -18.77
N TYR A 140 18.21 -17.02 -18.02
CA TYR A 140 17.65 -18.38 -17.95
C TYR A 140 16.79 -18.78 -19.15
N LYS A 141 16.60 -17.90 -20.15
CA LYS A 141 15.89 -18.24 -21.38
C LYS A 141 16.82 -19.00 -22.34
N ASP A 142 18.08 -18.59 -22.39
CA ASP A 142 19.05 -19.04 -23.39
C ASP A 142 20.08 -20.04 -22.82
N HIS A 143 20.02 -20.35 -21.52
CA HIS A 143 20.93 -21.33 -20.89
C HIS A 143 20.50 -22.78 -21.17
N SER A 144 21.38 -23.56 -21.79
CA SER A 144 21.22 -24.98 -22.11
C SER A 144 21.35 -25.94 -20.91
N ASP A 145 21.84 -25.47 -19.77
CA ASP A 145 22.16 -26.28 -18.58
C ASP A 145 20.94 -26.86 -17.83
N GLY A 146 19.70 -26.63 -18.30
CA GLY A 146 18.49 -27.09 -17.62
C GLY A 146 18.23 -26.44 -16.24
N LYS A 147 18.98 -25.40 -15.88
CA LYS A 147 18.81 -24.66 -14.63
C LYS A 147 17.65 -23.68 -14.74
N ALA A 148 16.65 -23.82 -13.87
CA ALA A 148 15.48 -22.93 -13.81
C ALA A 148 15.60 -21.89 -12.67
N PRO A 149 15.06 -20.66 -12.84
CA PRO A 149 15.03 -19.67 -11.78
C PRO A 149 14.10 -20.12 -10.65
N VAL A 150 14.57 -19.93 -9.41
CA VAL A 150 13.79 -20.19 -8.20
C VAL A 150 13.15 -18.88 -7.75
N ILE A 151 11.82 -18.82 -7.82
CA ILE A 151 11.03 -17.68 -7.35
C ILE A 151 10.49 -18.01 -5.97
N ASP A 152 11.09 -17.40 -4.95
CA ASP A 152 10.62 -17.45 -3.58
C ASP A 152 9.63 -16.33 -3.32
N ILE A 153 8.33 -16.66 -3.34
CA ILE A 153 7.29 -15.66 -3.15
C ILE A 153 7.10 -15.31 -1.68
N VAL A 154 7.54 -16.17 -0.75
CA VAL A 154 7.42 -15.93 0.70
C VAL A 154 8.35 -14.78 1.09
N LYS A 155 9.57 -14.74 0.54
CA LYS A 155 10.48 -13.59 0.68
C LYS A 155 9.90 -12.30 0.09
N ALA A 156 9.15 -12.41 -1.01
CA ALA A 156 8.43 -11.28 -1.59
C ALA A 156 7.16 -10.88 -0.81
N GLY A 157 6.83 -11.58 0.29
CA GLY A 157 5.70 -11.27 1.15
C GLY A 157 4.36 -11.85 0.67
N TYR A 158 4.36 -12.82 -0.24
CA TYR A 158 3.17 -13.55 -0.70
C TYR A 158 3.15 -14.98 -0.15
N TYR A 159 1.97 -15.53 0.16
CA TYR A 159 1.87 -16.90 0.72
C TYR A 159 1.19 -17.89 -0.23
N LYS A 160 0.26 -17.42 -1.08
CA LYS A 160 -0.55 -18.30 -1.93
C LYS A 160 -0.48 -17.93 -3.42
N VAL A 161 -0.30 -18.94 -4.27
CA VAL A 161 -0.31 -18.78 -5.74
C VAL A 161 -1.65 -19.22 -6.34
N LEU A 162 -2.23 -18.34 -7.14
CA LEU A 162 -3.50 -18.54 -7.85
C LEU A 162 -3.28 -18.65 -9.37
N GLY A 163 -4.10 -19.48 -10.02
CA GLY A 163 -3.93 -19.88 -11.43
C GLY A 163 -4.43 -18.90 -12.51
N LYS A 164 -4.64 -17.61 -12.19
CA LYS A 164 -5.07 -16.61 -13.19
C LYS A 164 -3.89 -16.26 -14.11
N GLY A 165 -4.15 -16.15 -15.41
CA GLY A 165 -3.14 -15.79 -16.42
C GLY A 165 -2.44 -17.01 -17.05
N ARG A 166 -1.42 -16.73 -17.86
CA ARG A 166 -0.57 -17.72 -18.54
C ARG A 166 0.88 -17.42 -18.18
N LEU A 167 1.67 -18.48 -18.02
CA LEU A 167 3.11 -18.37 -17.91
C LEU A 167 3.74 -18.41 -19.31
N PRO A 168 4.88 -17.73 -19.54
CA PRO A 168 5.70 -17.98 -20.71
C PRO A 168 6.15 -19.45 -20.73
N LYS A 169 6.48 -19.98 -21.91
CA LYS A 169 7.03 -21.35 -22.08
C LYS A 169 8.48 -21.45 -21.59
N GLN A 170 8.73 -21.04 -20.35
CA GLN A 170 10.03 -21.08 -19.69
C GLN A 170 9.86 -21.75 -18.33
N PRO A 171 10.62 -22.82 -18.03
CA PRO A 171 10.47 -23.57 -16.78
C PRO A 171 10.82 -22.68 -15.58
N VAL A 172 10.06 -22.84 -14.49
CA VAL A 172 10.22 -22.04 -13.28
C VAL A 172 9.98 -22.90 -12.04
N ILE A 173 10.77 -22.68 -10.99
CA ILE A 173 10.57 -23.32 -9.69
C ILE A 173 9.95 -22.27 -8.76
N VAL A 174 8.73 -22.51 -8.31
CA VAL A 174 8.02 -21.57 -7.43
C VAL A 174 7.97 -22.15 -6.02
N LYS A 175 8.43 -21.39 -5.04
CA LYS A 175 8.34 -21.73 -3.62
C LYS A 175 7.21 -20.92 -2.98
N ALA A 176 6.24 -21.59 -2.36
CA ALA A 176 5.08 -20.95 -1.72
C ALA A 176 4.55 -21.78 -0.54
N LYS A 177 3.72 -21.17 0.32
CA LYS A 177 2.99 -21.93 1.37
C LYS A 177 1.81 -22.71 0.80
N PHE A 178 1.08 -22.12 -0.14
CA PHE A 178 -0.11 -22.71 -0.73
C PHE A 178 -0.16 -22.51 -2.25
N PHE A 179 -0.60 -23.55 -2.95
CA PHE A 179 -0.92 -23.46 -4.37
C PHE A 179 -2.40 -23.80 -4.61
N SER A 180 -2.97 -23.20 -5.67
CA SER A 180 -4.24 -23.68 -6.22
C SER A 180 -3.98 -24.81 -7.22
N LYS A 181 -4.87 -25.81 -7.30
CA LYS A 181 -4.77 -26.91 -8.27
C LYS A 181 -4.55 -26.43 -9.71
N ARG A 182 -5.24 -25.35 -10.11
CA ARG A 182 -5.06 -24.72 -11.43
C ARG A 182 -3.67 -24.10 -11.61
N ALA A 183 -3.08 -23.53 -10.57
CA ALA A 183 -1.72 -22.99 -10.63
C ALA A 183 -0.69 -24.10 -10.77
N GLU A 184 -0.83 -25.18 -10.00
CA GLU A 184 0.08 -26.33 -10.07
C GLU A 184 0.08 -26.96 -11.45
N ASN A 185 -1.10 -27.23 -12.03
CA ASN A 185 -1.20 -27.82 -13.36
C ASN A 185 -0.49 -26.96 -14.41
N LYS A 186 -0.72 -25.64 -14.40
CA LYS A 186 -0.08 -24.71 -15.35
C LYS A 186 1.43 -24.59 -15.18
N ILE A 187 1.92 -24.63 -13.94
CA ILE A 187 3.37 -24.59 -13.68
C ILE A 187 4.01 -25.89 -14.19
N LYS A 188 3.36 -27.05 -13.95
CA LYS A 188 3.81 -28.35 -14.45
C LYS A 188 3.76 -28.44 -15.98
N GLU A 189 2.73 -27.91 -16.62
CA GLU A 189 2.60 -27.83 -18.09
C GLU A 189 3.76 -27.08 -18.76
N VAL A 190 4.35 -26.09 -18.07
CA VAL A 190 5.49 -25.31 -18.56
C VAL A 190 6.84 -26.01 -18.27
N GLY A 191 6.82 -27.16 -17.60
CA GLY A 191 8.03 -27.85 -17.13
C GLY A 191 8.61 -27.25 -15.84
N GLY A 192 7.80 -26.49 -15.10
CA GLY A 192 8.16 -25.94 -13.81
C GLY A 192 7.84 -26.87 -12.64
N CYS A 193 8.32 -26.50 -11.44
CA CYS A 193 8.09 -27.25 -10.22
C CYS A 193 7.47 -26.35 -9.13
N CYS A 194 6.51 -26.90 -8.38
CA CYS A 194 5.90 -26.25 -7.23
C CYS A 194 6.50 -26.85 -5.96
N VAL A 195 7.14 -26.02 -5.13
CA VAL A 195 7.76 -26.42 -3.88
C VAL A 195 7.00 -25.77 -2.73
N LEU A 196 6.53 -26.60 -1.79
CA LEU A 196 5.88 -26.13 -0.58
C LEU A 196 6.94 -25.68 0.43
N GLN A 197 6.74 -24.50 1.02
CA GLN A 197 7.61 -23.91 2.03
C GLN A 197 6.78 -23.50 3.25
N ALA A 198 7.29 -23.83 4.44
CA ALA A 198 6.63 -23.55 5.72
C ALA A 198 6.64 -22.06 6.09
#